data_AF-A0A816HJ30-F1
#
_entry.id   AF-A0A816HJ30-F1
#
_cell.length_a   1.000
_cell.length_b   1.000
_cell.length_c   1.000
_cell.angle_alpha   90.00
_cell.angle_beta   90.00
_cell.angle_gamma   90.00
#
_symmetry.space_group_name_H-M   'P 1'
#
loop_
_entity.id
_entity.type
_entity.pdbx_description
1 polymer ?
#
loop_
_entity_poly.entity_id
_entity_poly.type
_entity_poly.pdbx_seq_one_letter_code
_entity_poly.pdbx_strand_id
1 'polypeptide(L)'
;NCSEYKGFSEKPPVFILMPLKPQIQNVLSRFPSNYFRQKSNSTSANSSNISEGVVYKKVLENEGEDFISLVMNVDGIEISKISHSSLWILTFIINELSKPERFQIQNVLVGGIGAGLSKPTRNEMAAYLQPIVSELLSLENECCYKTSDGTHLFLKVFLIAGSMDKPAQALVQNLTEVNGAFGCGKCLIKGITVPTKPESTKKVRVFPIRKNDDHPKLRNNFTYDVKMAIPESFRPKKKNALRDYMYGYMGECHLRDLRYFDVGRSFAFDTLHNLYRGTFVSVYQICSF
;
A
#
# COMPACT_ATOMS: atom_id res chain seq x y z
N ASN A 1 36.52 20.20 16.30
CA ASN A 1 36.50 18.98 15.47
C ASN A 1 35.26 18.17 15.79
N CYS A 2 34.18 18.46 15.07
CA CYS A 2 32.98 17.64 15.08
C CYS A 2 33.29 16.40 14.23
N SER A 3 33.29 15.21 14.82
CA SER A 3 33.54 13.97 14.09
C SER A 3 32.41 13.72 13.10
N GLU A 4 32.75 13.70 11.82
CA GLU A 4 31.88 13.26 10.74
C GLU A 4 31.39 11.85 11.05
N TYR A 5 30.09 11.71 11.35
CA TYR A 5 29.43 10.42 11.35
C TYR A 5 29.47 9.89 9.91
N LYS A 6 30.36 8.93 9.65
CA LYS A 6 30.35 8.13 8.43
C LYS A 6 29.02 7.39 8.35
N GLY A 7 28.04 8.00 7.68
CA GLY A 7 26.73 7.41 7.44
C GLY A 7 26.87 6.15 6.59
N PHE A 8 26.34 5.04 7.11
CA PHE A 8 25.91 3.79 6.45
C PHE A 8 26.70 3.20 5.25
N SER A 9 27.88 3.69 4.87
CA SER A 9 28.46 3.47 3.54
C SER A 9 28.97 2.05 3.26
N GLU A 10 28.92 1.13 4.22
CA GLU A 10 29.41 -0.26 4.06
C GLU A 10 28.49 -1.33 4.68
N LYS A 11 27.31 -0.98 5.20
CA LYS A 11 26.43 -1.95 5.85
C LYS A 11 25.34 -2.43 4.88
N PRO A 12 25.02 -3.75 4.86
CA PRO A 12 23.89 -4.27 4.09
C PRO A 12 22.59 -3.58 4.53
N PRO A 13 21.57 -3.52 3.67
CA PRO A 13 20.27 -2.98 4.04
C PRO A 13 19.78 -3.66 5.33
N VAL A 14 19.46 -2.84 6.34
CA VAL A 14 19.00 -3.32 7.63
C VAL A 14 17.50 -3.17 7.70
N PHE A 15 16.81 -4.24 8.06
CA PHE A 15 15.38 -4.19 8.36
C PHE A 15 15.16 -4.48 9.84
N ILE A 16 14.50 -3.55 10.53
CA ILE A 16 14.07 -3.72 11.91
C ILE A 16 12.57 -3.99 11.88
N LEU A 17 12.19 -5.23 12.18
CA LEU A 17 10.79 -5.59 12.40
C LEU A 17 10.34 -5.05 13.77
N MET A 18 9.16 -4.46 13.80
CA MET A 18 8.54 -3.96 15.02
C MET A 18 7.20 -4.69 15.21
N PRO A 19 7.12 -5.66 16.15
CA PRO A 19 5.95 -6.52 16.26
C PRO A 19 4.65 -5.76 16.48
N LEU A 20 3.62 -6.11 15.72
CA LEU A 20 2.34 -5.39 15.71
C LEU A 20 1.50 -5.71 16.94
N LYS A 21 1.46 -6.97 17.38
CA LYS A 21 0.61 -7.40 18.51
C LYS A 21 0.84 -6.59 19.80
N PRO A 22 2.09 -6.40 20.27
CA PRO A 22 2.35 -5.59 21.46
C PRO A 22 1.99 -4.11 21.27
N GLN A 23 2.15 -3.57 20.06
CA GLN A 23 1.78 -2.18 19.76
C GLN A 23 0.26 -2.00 19.78
N ILE A 24 -0.49 -2.91 19.16
CA ILE A 24 -1.96 -2.93 19.22
C ILE A 24 -2.41 -3.00 20.69
N GLN A 25 -1.83 -3.91 21.48
CA GLN A 25 -2.10 -3.99 22.93
C GLN A 25 -1.83 -2.66 23.64
N ASN A 26 -0.73 -1.98 23.33
CA ASN A 26 -0.41 -0.69 23.96
C ASN A 26 -1.47 0.36 23.61
N VAL A 27 -1.88 0.45 22.35
CA VAL A 27 -2.93 1.38 21.91
C VAL A 27 -4.26 1.06 22.60
N LEU A 28 -4.72 -0.20 22.54
CA LEU A 28 -5.99 -0.63 23.14
C LEU A 28 -6.03 -0.41 24.66
N SER A 29 -4.90 -0.53 25.36
CA SER A 29 -4.83 -0.31 26.82
C SER A 29 -5.11 1.13 27.26
N ARG A 30 -5.16 2.08 26.32
CA ARG A 30 -5.45 3.50 26.61
C ARG A 30 -6.92 3.86 26.44
N PHE A 31 -7.73 2.97 25.87
CA PHE A 31 -9.14 3.22 25.59
C PHE A 31 -10.02 2.18 26.32
N PRO A 32 -11.24 2.55 26.73
CA PRO A 32 -12.19 1.62 27.35
C PRO A 32 -12.71 0.62 26.31
N SER A 33 -13.19 -0.54 26.77
CA SER A 33 -13.61 -1.64 25.88
C SER A 33 -14.75 -1.27 24.92
N ASN A 34 -15.69 -0.45 25.37
CA ASN A 34 -16.81 0.05 24.57
C ASN A 34 -16.40 0.98 23.42
N TYR A 35 -15.15 1.46 23.40
CA TYR A 35 -14.61 2.29 22.34
C TYR A 35 -14.43 1.52 21.03
N PHE A 36 -14.15 0.22 21.13
CA PHE A 36 -13.89 -0.66 19.99
C PHE A 36 -15.11 -1.49 19.56
N ARG A 37 -16.17 -1.51 20.37
CA ARG A 37 -17.44 -2.09 19.97
C ARG A 37 -18.13 -1.15 19.00
N GLN A 38 -18.33 -1.62 17.77
CA GLN A 38 -18.99 -0.82 16.74
C GLN A 38 -20.40 -0.46 17.22
N LYS A 39 -20.71 0.84 17.23
CA LYS A 39 -22.09 1.27 17.37
C LYS A 39 -22.76 1.00 16.02
N SER A 40 -23.49 -0.11 15.92
CA SER A 40 -24.57 -0.19 14.95
C SER A 40 -25.45 1.06 15.17
N ASN A 41 -25.57 1.89 14.13
CA ASN A 41 -26.32 3.15 14.09
C ASN A 41 -25.57 4.42 14.53
N SER A 42 -24.86 5.03 13.57
CA SER A 42 -24.90 6.49 13.42
C SER A 42 -25.13 6.84 11.95
N THR A 43 -26.39 7.04 11.59
CA THR A 43 -26.83 7.79 10.42
C THR A 43 -26.39 9.26 10.59
N SER A 44 -25.14 9.58 10.27
CA SER A 44 -24.71 10.97 10.05
C SER A 44 -24.08 11.07 8.66
N ALA A 45 -24.93 11.45 7.71
CA ALA A 45 -24.71 11.39 6.27
C ALA A 45 -23.63 12.34 5.70
N ASN A 46 -22.64 12.79 6.48
CA ASN A 46 -21.75 13.89 6.04
C ASN A 46 -20.24 13.69 6.30
N SER A 47 -19.75 12.47 6.48
CA SER A 47 -18.32 12.19 6.22
C SER A 47 -18.11 10.73 5.83
N SER A 48 -17.52 10.48 4.67
CA SER A 48 -17.15 9.13 4.21
C SER A 48 -16.22 8.45 5.22
N ASN A 49 -16.78 7.64 6.11
CA ASN A 49 -16.03 6.90 7.11
C ASN A 49 -15.58 5.56 6.51
N ILE A 50 -14.41 5.08 6.93
CA ILE A 50 -13.86 3.79 6.45
C ILE A 50 -14.83 2.63 6.73
N SER A 51 -15.64 2.75 7.80
CA SER A 51 -16.70 1.81 8.16
C SER A 51 -17.84 1.70 7.14
N GLU A 52 -18.02 2.70 6.26
CA GLU A 52 -19.00 2.64 5.18
C GLU A 52 -18.46 1.92 3.93
N GLY A 53 -17.15 1.67 3.91
CA GLY A 53 -16.45 1.03 2.80
C GLY A 53 -16.90 -0.41 2.57
N VAL A 54 -16.96 -0.82 1.31
CA VAL A 54 -17.42 -2.16 0.88
C VAL A 54 -16.62 -3.28 1.55
N VAL A 55 -15.30 -3.13 1.69
CA VAL A 55 -14.45 -4.14 2.34
C VAL A 55 -14.77 -4.25 3.82
N TYR A 56 -14.92 -3.13 4.52
CA TYR A 56 -15.25 -3.13 5.95
C TYR A 56 -16.60 -3.80 6.23
N LYS A 57 -17.63 -3.45 5.44
CA LYS A 57 -18.95 -4.10 5.54
C LYS A 57 -18.87 -5.60 5.33
N LYS A 58 -18.08 -6.04 4.35
CA LYS A 58 -17.84 -7.47 4.12
C LYS A 58 -17.15 -8.16 5.30
N VAL A 59 -16.19 -7.50 5.95
CA VAL A 59 -15.57 -8.04 7.18
C VAL A 59 -16.61 -8.16 8.28
N LEU A 60 -17.41 -7.13 8.52
CA LEU A 60 -18.48 -7.12 9.52
C LEU A 60 -19.52 -8.22 9.28
N GLU A 61 -19.95 -8.41 8.03
CA GLU A 61 -20.89 -9.46 7.62
C GLU A 61 -20.34 -10.88 7.87
N ASN A 62 -19.03 -11.09 7.67
CA ASN A 62 -18.41 -12.40 7.75
C ASN A 62 -17.85 -12.75 9.14
N GLU A 63 -17.36 -11.76 9.88
CA GLU A 63 -16.56 -11.96 11.10
C GLU A 63 -17.28 -11.47 12.36
N GLY A 64 -18.39 -10.73 12.24
CA GLY A 64 -19.10 -10.11 13.36
C GLY A 64 -18.46 -8.79 13.78
N GLU A 65 -18.74 -8.34 15.01
CA GLU A 65 -18.26 -7.05 15.55
C GLU A 65 -16.90 -7.14 16.27
N ASP A 66 -16.42 -8.36 16.55
CA ASP A 66 -15.21 -8.62 17.33
C ASP A 66 -13.94 -8.57 16.47
N PHE A 67 -13.75 -7.44 15.77
CA PHE A 67 -12.53 -7.17 15.01
C PHE A 67 -12.12 -5.71 15.06
N ILE A 68 -10.84 -5.48 14.79
CA ILE A 68 -10.33 -4.17 14.39
C ILE A 68 -9.74 -4.25 13.00
N SER A 69 -9.73 -3.14 12.28
CA SER A 69 -9.24 -3.07 10.91
C SER A 69 -8.08 -2.08 10.78
N LEU A 70 -7.12 -2.44 9.93
CA LEU A 70 -5.91 -1.66 9.70
C LEU A 70 -5.90 -1.04 8.30
N VAL A 71 -5.29 0.14 8.22
CA VAL A 71 -4.78 0.70 6.96
C VAL A 71 -3.27 0.83 7.05
N MET A 72 -2.58 0.30 6.04
CA MET A 72 -1.14 0.35 5.92
C MET A 72 -0.69 1.57 5.12
N ASN A 73 0.43 2.18 5.50
CA ASN A 73 1.18 3.12 4.68
C ASN A 73 2.65 2.68 4.57
N VAL A 74 3.27 3.01 3.45
CA VAL A 74 4.71 2.81 3.23
C VAL A 74 5.25 4.09 2.63
N ASP A 75 6.23 4.69 3.31
CA ASP A 75 6.84 5.94 2.87
C ASP A 75 8.37 5.88 2.97
N GLY A 76 9.02 6.55 2.01
CA GLY A 76 10.46 6.62 1.87
C GLY A 76 10.97 8.02 2.19
N ILE A 77 11.77 8.15 3.24
CA ILE A 77 12.41 9.40 3.66
C ILE A 77 13.88 9.37 3.23
N GLU A 78 14.32 10.38 2.50
CA GLU A 78 15.75 10.59 2.24
C GLU A 78 16.37 11.30 3.45
N ILE A 79 17.23 10.60 4.20
CA ILE A 79 17.85 11.14 5.42
C ILE A 79 18.96 12.14 5.08
N SER A 80 19.65 11.94 3.96
CA SER A 80 20.75 12.80 3.54
C SER A 80 20.93 12.76 2.03
N LYS A 81 20.95 13.94 1.41
CA LYS A 81 21.19 14.12 -0.03
C LYS A 81 22.63 13.76 -0.44
N ILE A 82 23.57 13.76 0.52
CA ILE A 82 25.00 13.55 0.27
C ILE A 82 25.37 12.07 0.39
N SER A 83 24.83 11.35 1.37
CA SER A 83 25.10 9.92 1.58
C SER A 83 24.08 9.00 0.91
N HIS A 84 23.07 9.56 0.23
CA HIS A 84 21.94 8.84 -0.38
C HIS A 84 21.18 7.89 0.56
N SER A 85 21.36 8.03 1.87
CA SER A 85 20.73 7.14 2.85
C SER A 85 19.22 7.34 2.84
N SER A 86 18.49 6.24 2.69
CA SER A 86 17.05 6.15 2.57
C SER A 86 16.47 5.32 3.71
N LEU A 87 15.39 5.82 4.31
CA LEU A 87 14.61 5.15 5.34
C LEU A 87 13.22 4.85 4.81
N TRP A 88 12.80 3.60 4.89
CA TRP A 88 11.48 3.16 4.48
C TRP A 88 10.71 2.67 5.70
N ILE A 89 9.63 3.36 6.02
CA ILE A 89 8.84 3.09 7.23
C ILE A 89 7.51 2.50 6.78
N LEU A 90 7.18 1.33 7.34
CA LEU A 90 5.90 0.66 7.12
C LEU A 90 5.04 0.92 8.36
N THR A 91 4.00 1.73 8.22
CA THR A 91 3.13 2.14 9.33
C THR A 91 1.70 1.64 9.14
N PHE A 92 0.98 1.54 10.25
CA PHE A 92 -0.42 1.12 10.28
C PHE A 92 -1.23 2.02 11.21
N ILE A 93 -2.51 2.20 10.88
CA ILE A 93 -3.48 2.89 11.72
C ILE A 93 -4.68 1.97 11.99
N ILE A 94 -5.25 2.08 13.19
CA ILE A 94 -6.45 1.34 13.62
C ILE A 94 -7.70 2.17 13.27
N ASN A 95 -8.61 1.62 12.45
CA ASN A 95 -9.74 2.37 11.92
C ASN A 95 -10.85 2.62 12.93
N GLU A 96 -10.94 1.79 13.96
CA GLU A 96 -11.93 1.89 15.04
C GLU A 96 -11.58 3.05 15.98
N LEU A 97 -10.37 3.60 15.88
CA LEU A 97 -10.05 4.89 16.49
C LEU A 97 -10.78 6.04 15.81
N SER A 98 -11.34 6.96 16.60
CA SER A 98 -11.88 8.21 16.07
C SER A 98 -10.81 8.98 15.28
N LYS A 99 -11.21 9.82 14.31
CA LYS A 99 -10.25 10.56 13.46
C LYS A 99 -9.18 11.34 14.25
N PRO A 100 -9.51 12.07 15.34
CA PRO A 100 -8.50 12.78 16.14
C PRO A 100 -7.51 11.84 16.85
N GLU A 101 -7.96 10.66 17.27
CA GLU A 101 -7.11 9.67 17.95
C GLU A 101 -6.26 8.85 16.98
N ARG A 102 -6.84 8.50 15.84
CA ARG A 102 -6.24 7.59 14.84
C ARG A 102 -4.88 8.05 14.33
N PHE A 103 -4.70 9.37 14.17
CA PHE A 103 -3.49 9.95 13.60
C PHE A 103 -2.54 10.55 14.65
N GLN A 104 -2.84 10.41 15.95
CA GLN A 104 -1.89 10.76 16.99
C GLN A 104 -0.71 9.80 16.94
N ILE A 105 0.51 10.34 17.01
CA ILE A 105 1.75 9.57 16.78
C ILE A 105 1.86 8.35 17.70
N GLN A 106 1.37 8.45 18.94
CA GLN A 106 1.37 7.35 19.89
C GLN A 106 0.40 6.21 19.53
N ASN A 107 -0.57 6.44 18.64
CA ASN A 107 -1.56 5.47 18.18
C ASN A 107 -1.24 4.93 16.77
N VAL A 108 -0.20 5.45 16.11
CA VAL A 108 0.33 4.90 14.86
C VAL A 108 1.22 3.71 15.19
N LEU A 109 0.95 2.57 14.54
CA LEU A 109 1.78 1.38 14.66
C LEU A 109 2.89 1.45 13.63
N VAL A 110 4.09 0.99 13.98
CA VAL A 110 5.20 0.83 13.05
C VAL A 110 5.43 -0.67 12.90
N GLY A 111 5.21 -1.22 11.71
CA GLY A 111 5.48 -2.65 11.46
C GLY A 111 6.95 -2.92 11.14
N GLY A 112 7.67 -1.92 10.63
CA GLY A 112 9.11 -2.04 10.48
C GLY A 112 9.75 -0.85 9.79
N ILE A 113 11.07 -0.83 9.87
CA ILE A 113 11.92 0.22 9.33
C ILE A 113 13.04 -0.43 8.51
N GLY A 114 13.06 -0.16 7.22
CA GLY A 114 14.15 -0.52 6.31
C GLY A 114 15.09 0.65 6.11
N ALA A 115 16.37 0.48 6.39
CA ALA A 115 17.41 1.47 6.13
C ALA A 115 18.37 0.98 5.04
N GLY A 116 18.67 1.82 4.06
CA GLY A 116 19.58 1.50 2.96
C GLY A 116 20.17 2.74 2.31
N LEU A 117 20.98 2.53 1.26
CA LEU A 117 21.61 3.61 0.47
C LEU A 117 20.75 4.11 -0.69
N SER A 118 19.55 3.57 -0.85
CA SER A 118 18.61 3.94 -1.90
C SER A 118 17.20 3.45 -1.58
N LYS A 119 16.24 3.81 -2.44
CA LYS A 119 14.94 3.13 -2.52
C LYS A 119 15.15 1.61 -2.56
N PRO A 120 14.39 0.81 -1.79
CA PRO A 120 14.53 -0.63 -1.77
C PRO A 120 14.18 -1.20 -3.14
N THR A 121 14.96 -2.19 -3.52
CA THR A 121 14.64 -3.12 -4.60
C THR A 121 13.35 -3.87 -4.28
N ARG A 122 12.77 -4.53 -5.29
CA ARG A 122 11.57 -5.36 -5.09
C ARG A 122 11.82 -6.54 -4.16
N ASN A 123 13.02 -7.11 -4.20
CA ASN A 123 13.40 -8.22 -3.34
C ASN A 123 13.58 -7.77 -1.89
N GLU A 124 14.15 -6.58 -1.67
CA GLU A 124 14.24 -6.00 -0.32
C GLU A 124 12.85 -5.65 0.23
N MET A 125 11.98 -5.02 -0.57
CA MET A 125 10.61 -4.74 -0.14
C MET A 125 9.83 -6.04 0.16
N ALA A 126 10.02 -7.08 -0.66
CA ALA A 126 9.46 -8.41 -0.38
C ALA A 126 9.96 -8.95 0.97
N ALA A 127 11.27 -8.88 1.22
CA ALA A 127 11.86 -9.31 2.50
C ALA A 127 11.35 -8.48 3.70
N TYR A 128 11.03 -7.20 3.52
CA TYR A 128 10.43 -6.36 4.56
C TYR A 128 8.98 -6.76 4.84
N LEU A 129 8.21 -7.04 3.79
CA LEU A 129 6.79 -7.38 3.88
C LEU A 129 6.56 -8.79 4.44
N GLN A 130 7.42 -9.75 4.12
CA GLN A 130 7.25 -11.15 4.51
C GLN A 130 7.02 -11.36 6.01
N PRO A 131 7.86 -10.85 6.94
CA PRO A 131 7.61 -11.03 8.37
C PRO A 131 6.37 -10.26 8.86
N ILE A 132 6.08 -9.09 8.27
CA ILE A 132 4.88 -8.31 8.60
C ILE A 132 3.61 -9.06 8.18
N VAL A 133 3.58 -9.65 6.99
CA VAL A 133 2.44 -10.44 6.50
C VAL A 133 2.25 -11.68 7.37
N SER A 134 3.33 -12.34 7.79
CA SER A 134 3.26 -13.44 8.75
C SER A 134 2.58 -13.03 10.07
N GLU A 135 2.95 -11.87 10.62
CA GLU A 135 2.27 -11.33 11.81
C GLU A 135 0.80 -10.99 11.54
N LEU A 136 0.49 -10.33 10.42
CA LEU A 136 -0.88 -9.99 10.06
C LEU A 136 -1.76 -11.25 9.91
N LEU A 137 -1.26 -12.30 9.25
CA LEU A 137 -1.94 -13.60 9.15
C LEU A 137 -2.19 -14.23 10.52
N SER A 138 -1.23 -14.13 11.44
CA SER A 138 -1.43 -14.58 12.82
C SER A 138 -2.52 -13.79 13.51
N LEU A 139 -2.60 -12.47 13.27
CA LEU A 139 -3.56 -11.56 13.86
C LEU A 139 -4.97 -11.65 13.24
N GLU A 140 -5.13 -12.27 12.07
CA GLU A 140 -6.46 -12.63 11.53
C GLU A 140 -7.16 -13.70 12.37
N ASN A 141 -6.42 -14.39 13.24
CA ASN A 141 -6.97 -15.24 14.28
C ASN A 141 -7.25 -14.42 15.54
N GLU A 142 -8.19 -14.91 16.35
CA GLU A 142 -8.59 -14.24 17.58
C GLU A 142 -7.41 -14.07 18.56
N CYS A 143 -7.20 -12.83 19.01
CA CYS A 143 -6.21 -12.46 20.00
C CYS A 143 -6.87 -11.77 21.18
N CYS A 144 -6.36 -12.04 22.38
CA CYS A 144 -6.81 -11.36 23.60
C CYS A 144 -6.04 -10.04 23.79
N TYR A 145 -6.77 -8.95 24.07
CA TYR A 145 -6.24 -7.63 24.36
C TYR A 145 -6.86 -7.04 25.62
N LYS A 146 -6.04 -6.41 26.47
CA LYS A 146 -6.51 -5.72 27.68
C LYS A 146 -6.78 -4.24 27.40
N THR A 147 -7.92 -3.73 27.83
CA THR A 147 -8.34 -2.32 27.70
C THR A 147 -8.11 -1.52 28.99
N SER A 148 -8.31 -0.20 28.93
CA SER A 148 -8.04 0.69 30.07
C SER A 148 -8.95 0.45 31.28
N ASP A 149 -10.17 -0.06 31.04
CA ASP A 149 -11.14 -0.46 32.05
C ASP A 149 -10.87 -1.86 32.65
N GLY A 150 -9.79 -2.52 32.24
CA GLY A 150 -9.40 -3.85 32.71
C GLY A 150 -10.11 -5.01 31.99
N THR A 151 -11.01 -4.73 31.05
CA THR A 151 -11.71 -5.73 30.24
C THR A 151 -10.73 -6.43 29.29
N HIS A 152 -10.99 -7.70 29.00
CA HIS A 152 -10.30 -8.46 27.96
C HIS A 152 -11.19 -8.53 26.73
N LEU A 153 -10.72 -7.98 25.62
CA LEU A 153 -11.34 -8.08 24.30
C LEU A 153 -10.69 -9.21 23.52
N PHE A 154 -11.51 -10.04 22.89
CA PHE A 154 -11.07 -11.09 21.98
C PHE A 154 -11.34 -10.61 20.57
N LEU A 155 -10.30 -10.20 19.86
CA LEU A 155 -10.43 -9.50 18.58
C LEU A 155 -9.58 -10.17 17.50
N LYS A 156 -10.13 -10.22 16.29
CA LYS A 156 -9.36 -10.43 15.06
C LYS A 156 -8.87 -9.09 14.52
N VAL A 157 -7.80 -9.10 13.74
CA VAL A 157 -7.26 -7.89 13.11
C VAL A 157 -7.12 -8.10 11.61
N PHE A 158 -7.72 -7.22 10.82
CA PHE A 158 -7.69 -7.35 9.35
C PHE A 158 -7.07 -6.13 8.69
N LEU A 159 -6.08 -6.34 7.83
CA LEU A 159 -5.62 -5.29 6.91
C LEU A 159 -6.60 -5.17 5.75
N ILE A 160 -7.31 -4.04 5.67
CA ILE A 160 -8.37 -3.84 4.66
C ILE A 160 -7.95 -2.89 3.55
N ALA A 161 -6.96 -2.02 3.80
CA ALA A 161 -6.49 -1.07 2.81
C ALA A 161 -5.01 -0.67 2.96
N GLY A 162 -4.44 -0.17 1.87
CA GLY A 162 -3.10 0.42 1.85
C GLY A 162 -3.13 1.82 1.24
N SER A 163 -2.77 2.85 1.98
CA SER A 163 -2.68 4.23 1.48
C SER A 163 -1.21 4.61 1.37
N MET A 164 -0.70 4.74 0.15
CA MET A 164 0.70 5.08 -0.11
C MET A 164 0.81 5.76 -1.47
N ASP A 165 1.93 6.45 -1.69
CA ASP A 165 2.20 7.07 -2.98
C ASP A 165 2.42 6.01 -4.08
N LYS A 166 2.32 6.40 -5.36
CA LYS A 166 2.48 5.45 -6.46
C LYS A 166 3.84 4.73 -6.51
N PRO A 167 4.98 5.40 -6.29
CA PRO A 167 6.28 4.73 -6.22
C PRO A 167 6.37 3.63 -5.15
N ALA A 168 5.83 3.85 -3.95
CA ALA A 168 5.75 2.87 -2.87
C ALA A 168 4.72 1.79 -3.20
N GLN A 169 3.53 2.17 -3.69
CA GLN A 169 2.50 1.23 -4.14
C GLN A 169 3.05 0.25 -5.19
N ALA A 170 3.82 0.73 -6.17
CA ALA A 170 4.41 -0.13 -7.19
C ALA A 170 5.42 -1.14 -6.60
N LEU A 171 6.12 -0.79 -5.52
CA LEU A 171 6.98 -1.75 -4.82
C LEU A 171 6.15 -2.77 -4.04
N VAL A 172 5.19 -2.32 -3.22
CA VAL A 172 4.36 -3.18 -2.36
C VAL A 172 3.46 -4.11 -3.19
N GLN A 173 2.85 -3.60 -4.26
CA GLN A 173 2.08 -4.40 -5.22
C GLN A 173 2.94 -5.25 -6.15
N ASN A 174 4.27 -5.07 -6.11
CA ASN A 174 5.21 -5.67 -7.06
C ASN A 174 4.80 -5.44 -8.53
N LEU A 175 4.42 -4.20 -8.85
CA LEU A 175 4.05 -3.75 -10.19
C LEU A 175 5.19 -2.97 -10.85
N THR A 176 5.12 -2.83 -12.18
CA THR A 176 5.89 -1.83 -12.90
C THR A 176 5.55 -0.44 -12.39
N GLU A 177 6.55 0.43 -12.31
CA GLU A 177 6.35 1.83 -11.95
C GLU A 177 5.51 2.58 -12.99
N VAL A 178 5.19 3.85 -12.69
CA VAL A 178 4.28 4.70 -13.48
C VAL A 178 4.62 4.85 -14.96
N ASN A 179 5.88 4.62 -15.34
CA ASN A 179 6.35 4.68 -16.73
C ASN A 179 6.10 3.38 -17.52
N GLY A 180 5.73 2.31 -16.83
CA GLY A 180 5.38 1.02 -17.43
C GLY A 180 4.10 1.09 -18.26
N ALA A 181 4.00 0.21 -19.27
CA ALA A 181 2.80 0.14 -20.11
C ALA A 181 1.53 -0.15 -19.29
N PHE A 182 1.65 -0.91 -18.19
CA PHE A 182 0.57 -1.22 -17.26
C PHE A 182 0.88 -0.70 -15.84
N GLY A 183 1.37 0.53 -15.75
CA GLY A 183 1.83 1.14 -14.48
C GLY A 183 0.72 1.57 -13.51
N CYS A 184 -0.56 1.43 -13.86
CA CYS A 184 -1.66 1.74 -12.95
C CYS A 184 -1.88 0.59 -11.96
N GLY A 185 -1.86 0.87 -10.66
CA GLY A 185 -2.15 -0.11 -9.60
C GLY A 185 -3.63 -0.46 -9.43
N LYS A 186 -4.53 0.24 -10.13
CA LYS A 186 -5.98 0.10 -10.02
C LYS A 186 -6.65 -0.56 -11.22
N CYS A 187 -6.14 -0.33 -12.42
CA CYS A 187 -6.75 -0.82 -13.65
C CYS A 187 -5.72 -1.36 -14.63
N LEU A 188 -6.21 -2.06 -15.64
CA LEU A 188 -5.45 -2.72 -16.70
C LEU A 188 -5.29 -1.82 -17.94
N ILE A 189 -5.41 -0.49 -17.77
CA ILE A 189 -5.19 0.43 -18.89
C ILE A 189 -3.74 0.33 -19.39
N LYS A 190 -3.59 0.11 -20.69
CA LYS A 190 -2.30 0.14 -21.35
C LYS A 190 -1.98 1.58 -21.75
N GLY A 191 -0.90 2.12 -21.23
CA GLY A 191 -0.36 3.40 -21.66
C GLY A 191 0.40 3.28 -22.97
N ILE A 192 0.37 4.33 -23.76
CA ILE A 192 1.08 4.45 -25.04
C ILE A 192 2.35 5.27 -24.87
N THR A 193 3.36 4.98 -25.68
CA THR A 193 4.61 5.74 -25.69
C THR A 193 4.53 6.79 -26.77
N VAL A 194 4.67 8.07 -26.39
CA VAL A 194 4.67 9.19 -27.33
C VAL A 194 5.97 9.99 -27.21
N PRO A 195 6.49 10.59 -28.29
CA PRO A 195 7.57 11.58 -28.20
C PRO A 195 7.15 12.76 -27.30
N THR A 196 8.08 13.35 -26.56
CA THR A 196 7.79 14.52 -25.73
C THR A 196 7.44 15.76 -26.54
N LYS A 197 8.03 15.88 -27.74
CA LYS A 197 7.81 16.93 -28.74
C LYS A 197 7.91 16.29 -30.13
N PRO A 198 7.36 16.92 -31.19
CA PRO A 198 7.65 16.51 -32.56
C PRO A 198 9.16 16.31 -32.74
N GLU A 199 9.56 15.20 -33.36
CA GLU A 199 10.96 14.83 -33.65
C GLU A 199 11.86 14.50 -32.43
N SER A 200 11.34 14.49 -31.20
CA SER A 200 12.16 14.13 -30.04
C SER A 200 12.43 12.62 -29.95
N THR A 201 13.68 12.26 -29.63
CA THR A 201 14.05 10.89 -29.25
C THR A 201 13.61 10.53 -27.82
N LYS A 202 13.33 11.55 -26.98
CA LYS A 202 12.81 11.33 -25.62
C LYS A 202 11.33 10.98 -25.70
N LYS A 203 10.98 9.85 -25.09
CA LYS A 203 9.62 9.32 -25.09
C LYS A 203 9.04 9.31 -23.69
N VAL A 204 7.75 9.59 -23.58
CA VAL A 204 6.98 9.54 -22.33
C VAL A 204 5.84 8.55 -22.45
N ARG A 205 5.44 7.98 -21.31
CA ARG A 205 4.25 7.13 -21.19
C ARG A 205 3.06 8.03 -20.91
N VAL A 206 2.05 7.96 -21.77
CA VAL A 206 0.76 8.63 -21.56
C VAL A 206 -0.35 7.58 -21.53
N PHE A 207 -1.34 7.79 -20.67
CA PHE A 207 -2.52 6.93 -20.59
C PHE A 207 -3.64 7.59 -21.39
N PRO A 208 -4.20 6.90 -22.40
CA PRO A 208 -5.16 7.51 -23.31
C PRO A 208 -6.43 7.90 -22.57
N ILE A 209 -6.88 9.15 -22.78
CA ILE A 209 -8.21 9.59 -22.38
C ILE A 209 -9.22 8.87 -23.26
N ARG A 210 -10.12 8.11 -22.64
CA ARG A 210 -11.19 7.40 -23.36
C ARG A 210 -12.37 8.34 -23.54
N LYS A 211 -12.90 8.42 -24.76
CA LYS A 211 -13.97 9.37 -25.14
C LYS A 211 -15.39 8.87 -24.84
N ASN A 212 -15.56 7.63 -24.35
CA ASN A 212 -16.84 6.98 -24.01
C ASN A 212 -16.81 6.38 -22.59
N ASP A 213 -17.95 5.92 -22.07
CA ASP A 213 -18.12 5.17 -20.80
C ASP A 213 -17.38 3.81 -20.73
N ASP A 214 -16.47 3.53 -21.67
CA ASP A 214 -15.61 2.34 -21.64
C ASP A 214 -14.51 2.51 -20.57
N HIS A 215 -14.88 2.31 -19.31
CA HIS A 215 -13.93 2.32 -18.20
C HIS A 215 -12.92 1.17 -18.33
N PRO A 216 -11.62 1.43 -18.07
CA PRO A 216 -10.64 0.37 -18.12
C PRO A 216 -10.97 -0.71 -17.10
N LYS A 217 -10.79 -1.98 -17.49
CA LYS A 217 -10.97 -3.13 -16.59
C LYS A 217 -10.15 -2.93 -15.32
N LEU A 218 -10.80 -3.00 -14.16
CA LEU A 218 -10.14 -2.86 -12.87
C LEU A 218 -9.32 -4.11 -12.54
N ARG A 219 -8.21 -3.92 -11.82
CA ARG A 219 -7.47 -5.00 -11.19
C ARG A 219 -8.27 -5.51 -9.99
N ASN A 220 -8.15 -6.81 -9.75
CA ASN A 220 -8.66 -7.49 -8.58
C ASN A 220 -7.86 -8.78 -8.32
N ASN A 221 -8.13 -9.45 -7.19
CA ASN A 221 -7.46 -10.72 -6.86
C ASN A 221 -7.62 -11.77 -7.97
N PHE A 222 -8.80 -11.91 -8.57
CA PHE A 222 -9.01 -12.88 -9.67
C PHE A 222 -8.09 -12.62 -10.87
N THR A 223 -8.02 -11.37 -11.36
CA THR A 223 -7.15 -11.01 -12.49
C THR A 223 -5.67 -11.18 -12.16
N TYR A 224 -5.30 -11.03 -10.89
CA TYR A 224 -3.94 -11.25 -10.41
C TYR A 224 -3.61 -12.75 -10.34
N ASP A 225 -4.48 -13.55 -9.72
CA ASP A 225 -4.28 -15.00 -9.53
C ASP A 225 -4.14 -15.70 -10.88
N VAL A 226 -4.99 -15.34 -11.87
CA VAL A 226 -4.90 -15.83 -13.24
C VAL A 226 -3.52 -15.55 -13.87
N LYS A 227 -2.88 -14.42 -13.53
CA LYS A 227 -1.54 -14.09 -14.03
C LYS A 227 -0.43 -14.79 -13.27
N MET A 228 -0.54 -14.89 -11.94
CA MET A 228 0.48 -15.58 -11.13
C MET A 228 0.52 -17.08 -11.39
N ALA A 229 -0.64 -17.70 -11.68
CA ALA A 229 -0.74 -19.13 -12.01
C ALA A 229 -0.07 -19.54 -13.33
N ILE A 230 0.36 -18.59 -14.17
CA ILE A 230 1.01 -18.90 -15.45
C ILE A 230 2.43 -19.42 -15.17
N PRO A 231 2.76 -20.67 -15.55
CA PRO A 231 4.09 -21.23 -15.31
C PRO A 231 5.17 -20.48 -16.08
N GLU A 232 6.38 -20.43 -15.53
CA GLU A 232 7.49 -19.66 -16.10
C GLU A 232 7.85 -20.11 -17.53
N SER A 233 7.67 -21.40 -17.85
CA SER A 233 7.89 -21.95 -19.19
C SER A 233 7.01 -21.34 -20.29
N PHE A 234 5.82 -20.85 -19.94
CA PHE A 234 4.89 -20.19 -20.87
C PHE A 234 5.10 -18.68 -20.97
N ARG A 235 6.00 -18.11 -20.15
CA ARG A 235 6.22 -16.67 -20.07
C ARG A 235 7.16 -16.22 -21.21
N PRO A 236 6.89 -15.05 -21.85
CA PRO A 236 7.78 -14.54 -22.88
C PRO A 236 9.21 -14.29 -22.36
N LYS A 237 10.22 -14.73 -23.12
CA LYS A 237 11.64 -14.51 -22.76
C LYS A 237 12.08 -13.04 -22.84
N LYS A 238 11.46 -12.25 -23.74
CA LYS A 238 11.79 -10.82 -23.90
C LYS A 238 11.16 -10.00 -22.77
N LYS A 239 11.98 -9.28 -21.98
CA LYS A 239 11.55 -8.50 -20.80
C LYS A 239 10.33 -7.60 -21.03
N ASN A 240 10.28 -6.85 -22.14
CA ASN A 240 9.15 -5.96 -22.42
C ASN A 240 7.87 -6.73 -22.78
N ALA A 241 8.00 -7.81 -23.55
CA ALA A 241 6.86 -8.68 -23.88
C ALA A 241 6.34 -9.38 -22.63
N LEU A 242 7.22 -9.78 -21.71
CA LEU A 242 6.87 -10.36 -20.42
C LEU A 242 6.05 -9.37 -19.58
N ARG A 243 6.53 -8.14 -19.42
CA ARG A 243 5.83 -7.10 -18.64
C ARG A 243 4.44 -6.81 -19.20
N ASP A 244 4.30 -6.73 -20.52
CA ASP A 244 2.99 -6.51 -21.16
C ASP A 244 2.07 -7.73 -20.96
N TYR A 245 2.60 -8.94 -21.14
CA TYR A 245 1.86 -10.19 -20.96
C TYR A 245 1.37 -10.40 -19.52
N MET A 246 2.18 -9.98 -18.54
CA MET A 246 1.88 -10.01 -17.11
C MET A 246 1.11 -8.79 -16.61
N TYR A 247 0.62 -7.92 -17.50
CA TYR A 247 -0.06 -6.66 -17.13
C TYR A 247 0.72 -5.84 -16.09
N GLY A 248 2.04 -5.77 -16.24
CA GLY A 248 2.93 -5.02 -15.36
C GLY A 248 3.24 -5.68 -14.02
N TYR A 249 2.68 -6.85 -13.68
CA TYR A 249 3.14 -7.60 -12.51
C TYR A 249 4.58 -8.06 -12.71
N MET A 250 5.42 -7.72 -11.73
CA MET A 250 6.86 -8.03 -11.71
C MET A 250 7.15 -9.27 -10.86
N GLY A 251 6.16 -9.75 -10.10
CA GLY A 251 6.21 -10.94 -9.26
C GLY A 251 5.02 -10.93 -8.30
N GLU A 252 5.14 -11.72 -7.24
CA GLU A 252 4.08 -11.85 -6.24
C GLU A 252 3.98 -10.61 -5.34
N CYS A 253 2.74 -10.27 -4.97
CA CYS A 253 2.39 -9.29 -3.96
C CYS A 253 2.05 -10.04 -2.66
N HIS A 254 2.87 -9.85 -1.63
CA HIS A 254 2.75 -10.55 -0.35
C HIS A 254 1.42 -10.23 0.37
N LEU A 255 0.85 -9.05 0.14
CA LEU A 255 -0.44 -8.68 0.73
C LEU A 255 -1.62 -9.48 0.14
N ARG A 256 -1.43 -10.23 -0.96
CA ARG A 256 -2.46 -11.09 -1.54
C ARG A 256 -2.90 -12.18 -0.57
N ASP A 257 -2.03 -12.63 0.33
CA ASP A 257 -2.30 -13.76 1.22
C ASP A 257 -3.33 -13.41 2.31
N LEU A 258 -3.57 -12.12 2.56
CA LEU A 258 -4.48 -11.62 3.58
C LEU A 258 -5.94 -11.73 3.12
N ARG A 259 -6.83 -12.17 4.03
CA ARG A 259 -8.21 -12.59 3.71
C ARG A 259 -9.06 -11.50 3.06
N TYR A 260 -8.89 -10.26 3.50
CA TYR A 260 -9.71 -9.12 3.06
C TYR A 260 -8.92 -8.08 2.25
N PHE A 261 -7.72 -8.43 1.80
CA PHE A 261 -6.90 -7.54 0.98
C PHE A 261 -6.99 -7.90 -0.50
N ASP A 262 -7.48 -6.97 -1.32
CA ASP A 262 -7.53 -7.10 -2.76
C ASP A 262 -6.41 -6.27 -3.41
N VAL A 263 -5.53 -6.94 -4.15
CA VAL A 263 -4.32 -6.33 -4.72
C VAL A 263 -4.59 -5.19 -5.69
N GLY A 264 -5.79 -5.10 -6.26
CA GLY A 264 -6.22 -3.99 -7.10
C GLY A 264 -7.14 -3.00 -6.38
N ARG A 265 -7.97 -3.45 -5.46
CA ARG A 265 -9.06 -2.64 -4.87
C ARG A 265 -8.72 -2.07 -3.50
N SER A 266 -7.91 -2.74 -2.69
CA SER A 266 -7.60 -2.32 -1.31
C SER A 266 -6.63 -1.15 -1.21
N PHE A 267 -5.88 -0.82 -2.26
CA PHE A 267 -5.01 0.36 -2.21
C PHE A 267 -5.82 1.66 -2.33
N ALA A 268 -5.55 2.70 -1.56
CA ALA A 268 -6.19 3.99 -1.76
C ALA A 268 -5.76 4.60 -3.11
N PHE A 269 -6.60 5.46 -3.67
CA PHE A 269 -6.25 6.17 -4.90
C PHE A 269 -5.36 7.37 -4.58
N ASP A 270 -4.09 7.31 -4.97
CA ASP A 270 -3.17 8.44 -4.88
C ASP A 270 -3.54 9.53 -5.90
N THR A 271 -4.28 10.55 -5.45
CA THR A 271 -4.74 11.65 -6.30
C THR A 271 -3.59 12.50 -6.84
N LEU A 272 -2.47 12.65 -6.11
CA LEU A 272 -1.30 13.42 -6.54
C LEU A 272 -0.64 12.81 -7.78
N HIS A 273 -0.31 11.53 -7.74
CA HIS A 273 0.38 10.91 -8.86
C HIS A 273 -0.57 10.33 -9.93
N ASN A 274 -1.83 10.01 -9.59
CA ASN A 274 -2.79 9.48 -10.56
C ASN A 274 -3.55 10.57 -11.31
N LEU A 275 -3.98 11.63 -10.63
CA LEU A 275 -4.70 12.72 -11.25
C LEU A 275 -3.73 13.83 -11.61
N TYR A 276 -3.18 14.52 -10.62
CA TYR A 276 -2.48 15.78 -10.85
C TYR A 276 -1.22 15.61 -11.72
N ARG A 277 -0.35 14.63 -11.46
CA ARG A 277 0.84 14.43 -12.31
C ARG A 277 0.49 14.08 -13.77
N GLY A 278 -0.60 13.36 -14.02
CA GLY A 278 -1.08 13.07 -15.37
C GLY A 278 -1.69 14.29 -16.06
N THR A 279 -2.47 15.08 -15.31
CA THR A 279 -3.09 16.32 -15.80
C THR A 279 -2.04 17.40 -16.07
N PHE A 280 -1.04 17.59 -15.20
CA PHE A 280 0.01 18.59 -15.40
C PHE A 280 0.86 18.33 -16.65
N VAL A 281 1.20 17.07 -16.94
CA VAL A 281 1.92 16.72 -18.19
C VAL A 281 1.06 17.03 -19.42
N SER A 282 -0.25 16.73 -19.34
CA SER A 282 -1.19 16.96 -20.43
C SER A 282 -1.50 18.46 -20.64
N VAL A 283 -1.64 19.23 -19.56
CA VAL A 283 -1.89 20.69 -19.59
C VAL A 283 -0.65 21.43 -20.07
N TYR A 284 0.56 21.03 -19.67
CA TYR A 284 1.78 21.62 -20.24
C TYR A 284 1.90 21.39 -21.75
N GLN A 285 1.43 20.24 -22.26
CA GLN A 285 1.39 19.98 -23.70
C GLN A 285 0.34 20.82 -24.44
N ILE A 286 -0.75 21.21 -23.78
CA ILE A 286 -1.79 22.09 -24.35
C ILE A 286 -1.38 23.56 -24.30
N CYS A 287 -0.70 23.99 -23.22
CA CYS A 287 -0.26 25.38 -23.02
C CYS A 287 1.11 25.70 -23.65
N SER A 288 1.76 24.75 -24.33
CA SER A 288 3.02 24.99 -25.06
C SER A 288 2.81 25.18 -26.57
N PHE A 289 1.61 25.60 -26.98
CA PHE A 289 1.29 26.09 -28.33
C PHE A 289 1.13 27.60 -28.32
#